data_AF-A0A516PU20-F1
#
_entry.id   AF-A0A516PU20-F1
#
_cell.length_a   1.000
_cell.length_b   1.000
_cell.length_c   1.000
_cell.angle_alpha   90.00
_cell.angle_beta   90.00
_cell.angle_gamma   90.00
#
_symmetry.space_group_name_H-M   'P 1'
#
loop_
_entity.id
_entity.type
_entity.pdbx_description
1 polymer ?
#
loop_
_entity_poly.entity_id
_entity_poly.type
_entity_poly.pdbx_seq_one_letter_code
_entity_poly.pdbx_strand_id
1 'polypeptide(L)'
;MGFVKFLTKRLVALVMTISAVLAVAYLLMYAAPGSFFNSTNIGAGLGQLRLQNPALYQQYVDQFQSRYGLDQPLWQQVAKYVWHSLTFNFGTSFANPSVPIMQQLKSAFPISAVLALGSVFLAILIGIPLGVVAALKRHTWIDSALTTLSVAGQAIPSYVLAVLLVLLFGVVVPGILPVNGWGTFGEAVLPIIALSAGSVGIITRYMRGSLIEGLRQDYVRTAEAKGVPRRRVVVRHAMRNSLTALITVIGPTFAFAVVSTVWVEQIFSIPGMGNLMGAAFPTKDVPLSITSVYILSLMVMGMNVVVDVLYRAFDPRVALE
;
A
#
# COMPACT_ATOMS: atom_id res chain seq x y z
N MET A 1 10.45 16.52 26.13
CA MET A 1 9.19 17.20 25.74
C MET A 1 8.94 17.28 24.22
N GLY A 2 9.95 17.54 23.38
CA GLY A 2 9.73 17.67 21.91
C GLY A 2 9.30 16.40 21.15
N PHE A 3 9.56 15.19 21.67
CA PHE A 3 9.12 13.93 21.02
C PHE A 3 7.63 13.67 21.22
N VAL A 4 7.15 13.78 22.46
CA VAL A 4 5.73 13.61 22.78
C VAL A 4 4.88 14.63 22.04
N LYS A 5 5.24 15.93 22.07
CA LYS A 5 4.51 16.98 21.33
C LYS A 5 4.43 16.69 19.82
N PHE A 6 5.53 16.23 19.22
CA PHE A 6 5.58 15.84 17.82
C PHE A 6 4.65 14.65 17.51
N LEU A 7 4.75 13.58 18.32
CA LEU A 7 3.95 12.39 18.13
C LEU A 7 2.46 12.69 18.32
N THR A 8 2.09 13.48 19.34
CA THR A 8 0.72 13.93 19.55
C THR A 8 0.20 14.75 18.37
N LYS A 9 0.97 15.72 17.84
CA LYS A 9 0.59 16.52 16.66
C LYS A 9 0.32 15.61 15.45
N ARG A 10 1.17 14.60 15.23
CA ARG A 10 1.01 13.62 14.13
C ARG A 10 -0.19 12.71 14.33
N LEU A 11 -0.43 12.20 15.54
CA LEU A 11 -1.59 11.35 15.84
C LEU A 11 -2.91 12.11 15.72
N VAL A 12 -2.96 13.34 16.21
CA VAL A 12 -4.13 14.21 16.06
C VAL A 12 -4.40 14.53 14.60
N ALA A 13 -3.36 14.88 13.83
CA ALA A 13 -3.48 15.07 12.38
C ALA A 13 -3.96 13.81 11.66
N LEU A 14 -3.45 12.63 12.04
CA LEU A 14 -3.86 11.34 11.50
C LEU A 14 -5.35 11.09 11.76
N VAL A 15 -5.82 11.23 13.01
CA VAL A 15 -7.23 11.02 13.36
C VAL A 15 -8.14 12.00 12.62
N MET A 16 -7.77 13.29 12.55
CA MET A 16 -8.55 14.29 11.81
C MET A 16 -8.59 13.98 10.31
N THR A 17 -7.45 13.62 9.72
CA THR A 17 -7.38 13.32 8.28
C THR A 17 -8.17 12.06 7.94
N ILE A 18 -8.05 11.00 8.73
CA ILE A 18 -8.84 9.78 8.53
C ILE A 18 -10.34 10.08 8.67
N SER A 19 -10.73 10.86 9.67
CA SER A 19 -12.14 11.23 9.86
C SER A 19 -12.68 12.00 8.66
N ALA A 20 -11.90 12.94 8.11
CA ALA A 20 -12.25 13.66 6.90
C ALA A 20 -12.33 12.73 5.67
N VAL A 21 -11.35 11.84 5.48
CA VAL A 21 -11.33 10.87 4.38
C VAL A 21 -12.55 9.94 4.45
N LEU A 22 -12.92 9.47 5.65
CA LEU A 22 -14.11 8.64 5.85
C LEU A 22 -15.40 9.40 5.53
N ALA A 23 -15.52 10.66 5.98
CA ALA A 23 -16.67 11.48 5.69
C ALA A 23 -16.81 11.71 4.18
N VAL A 24 -15.71 12.08 3.50
CA VAL A 24 -15.69 12.25 2.05
C VAL A 24 -16.03 10.94 1.33
N ALA A 25 -15.44 9.82 1.74
CA ALA A 25 -15.73 8.51 1.14
C ALA A 25 -17.20 8.13 1.28
N TYR A 26 -17.81 8.39 2.45
CA TYR A 26 -19.23 8.17 2.65
C TYR A 26 -20.10 9.02 1.74
N LEU A 27 -19.80 10.32 1.66
CA LEU A 27 -20.55 11.25 0.80
C LEU A 27 -20.43 10.85 -0.67
N LEU A 28 -19.26 10.43 -1.13
CA LEU A 28 -19.05 9.94 -2.49
C LEU A 28 -19.83 8.65 -2.75
N MET A 29 -19.84 7.71 -1.80
CA MET A 29 -20.64 6.50 -1.93
C MET A 29 -22.14 6.78 -1.95
N TYR A 30 -22.60 7.71 -1.11
CA TYR A 30 -23.99 8.14 -1.05
C TYR A 30 -24.43 8.84 -2.35
N ALA A 31 -23.57 9.70 -2.91
CA ALA A 31 -23.83 10.40 -4.17
C ALA A 31 -23.72 9.50 -5.41
N ALA A 32 -22.95 8.41 -5.33
CA ALA A 32 -22.74 7.52 -6.47
C ALA A 32 -24.04 6.77 -6.83
N PRO A 33 -24.44 6.75 -8.11
CA PRO A 33 -25.69 6.13 -8.53
C PRO A 33 -25.73 4.63 -8.22
N GLY A 34 -26.92 4.13 -7.89
CA GLY A 34 -27.19 2.74 -7.55
C GLY A 34 -27.15 2.46 -6.04
N SER A 35 -27.72 1.33 -5.64
CA SER A 35 -27.72 0.85 -4.25
C SER A 35 -27.18 -0.58 -4.18
N PHE A 36 -26.91 -1.08 -2.97
CA PHE A 36 -26.61 -2.49 -2.74
C PHE A 36 -27.65 -3.43 -3.36
N PHE A 37 -28.92 -3.04 -3.38
CA PHE A 37 -30.01 -3.80 -3.98
C PHE A 37 -29.98 -3.82 -5.51
N ASN A 38 -29.25 -2.92 -6.16
CA ASN A 38 -29.05 -2.91 -7.60
C ASN A 38 -27.83 -3.72 -8.04
N SER A 39 -27.02 -4.24 -7.09
CA SER A 39 -25.89 -5.10 -7.42
C SER A 39 -26.37 -6.39 -8.11
N THR A 40 -25.66 -6.86 -9.13
CA THR A 40 -26.11 -7.92 -10.05
C THR A 40 -26.65 -9.17 -9.35
N ASN A 41 -26.02 -9.59 -8.25
CA ASN A 41 -26.38 -10.81 -7.52
C ASN A 41 -27.65 -10.65 -6.68
N ILE A 42 -27.91 -9.45 -6.16
CA ILE A 42 -29.03 -9.17 -5.24
C ILE A 42 -30.22 -8.58 -5.99
N GLY A 43 -29.95 -7.74 -6.99
CA GLY A 43 -30.96 -7.14 -7.85
C GLY A 43 -31.74 -8.14 -8.68
N ALA A 44 -31.13 -9.27 -9.06
CA ALA A 44 -31.85 -10.33 -9.76
C ALA A 44 -32.89 -11.03 -8.85
N GLY A 45 -32.48 -11.45 -7.65
CA GLY A 45 -33.37 -12.12 -6.69
C GLY A 45 -34.44 -11.19 -6.12
N LEU A 46 -34.06 -9.99 -5.69
CA LEU A 46 -35.01 -9.00 -5.18
C LEU A 46 -35.82 -8.33 -6.29
N GLY A 47 -35.33 -8.29 -7.53
CA GLY A 47 -36.08 -7.83 -8.69
C GLY A 47 -37.27 -8.75 -8.98
N GLN A 48 -37.10 -10.07 -8.87
CA GLN A 48 -38.22 -11.01 -8.95
C GLN A 48 -39.21 -10.81 -7.80
N LEU A 49 -38.71 -10.63 -6.57
CA LEU A 49 -39.57 -10.36 -5.41
C LEU A 49 -40.37 -9.06 -5.58
N ARG A 50 -39.75 -8.02 -6.16
CA ARG A 50 -40.41 -6.75 -6.48
C ARG A 50 -41.56 -6.92 -7.48
N LEU A 51 -41.43 -7.83 -8.45
CA LEU A 51 -42.47 -8.11 -9.45
C LEU A 51 -43.57 -9.03 -8.91
N GLN A 52 -43.21 -10.03 -8.10
CA GLN A 52 -44.16 -11.01 -7.55
C GLN A 52 -44.95 -10.46 -6.35
N ASN A 53 -44.27 -9.80 -5.41
CA ASN A 53 -44.85 -9.30 -4.16
C ASN A 53 -44.23 -7.95 -3.77
N PRO A 54 -44.71 -6.83 -4.36
CA PRO A 54 -44.17 -5.49 -4.10
C PRO A 54 -44.18 -5.08 -2.62
N ALA A 55 -45.22 -5.47 -1.87
CA ALA A 55 -45.34 -5.15 -0.45
C ALA A 55 -44.26 -5.85 0.41
N LEU A 56 -43.98 -7.12 0.11
CA LEU A 56 -42.93 -7.88 0.79
C LEU A 56 -41.55 -7.31 0.46
N TYR A 57 -41.31 -6.95 -0.80
CA TYR A 57 -40.09 -6.25 -1.22
C TYR A 57 -39.86 -4.96 -0.41
N GLN A 58 -40.89 -4.11 -0.27
CA GLN A 58 -40.77 -2.87 0.48
C GLN A 58 -40.45 -3.13 1.96
N GLN A 59 -41.11 -4.11 2.57
CA GLN A 59 -40.83 -4.50 3.96
C GLN A 59 -39.38 -4.95 4.15
N TYR A 60 -38.80 -5.70 3.22
CA TYR A 60 -37.39 -6.08 3.25
C TYR A 60 -36.46 -4.88 3.14
N VAL A 61 -36.76 -3.92 2.26
CA VAL A 61 -35.97 -2.70 2.09
C VAL A 61 -36.00 -1.85 3.36
N ASP A 62 -37.18 -1.67 3.97
CA ASP A 62 -37.35 -0.86 5.18
C ASP A 62 -36.61 -1.49 6.37
N GLN A 63 -36.72 -2.81 6.55
CA GLN A 63 -35.98 -3.54 7.58
C GLN A 63 -34.46 -3.44 7.39
N PHE A 64 -33.99 -3.52 6.15
CA PHE A 64 -32.57 -3.37 5.84
C PHE A 64 -32.08 -1.95 6.14
N GLN A 65 -32.84 -0.93 5.72
CA GLN A 65 -32.49 0.47 5.98
C GLN A 65 -32.41 0.73 7.49
N SER A 66 -33.41 0.27 8.25
CA SER A 66 -33.45 0.42 9.71
C SER A 66 -32.29 -0.33 10.39
N ARG A 67 -32.00 -1.58 9.97
CA ARG A 67 -30.89 -2.38 10.53
C ARG A 67 -29.53 -1.69 10.39
N TYR A 68 -29.29 -1.03 9.26
CA TYR A 68 -28.02 -0.37 8.99
C TYR A 68 -28.04 1.14 9.30
N GLY A 69 -29.19 1.70 9.68
CA GLY A 69 -29.36 3.13 9.97
C GLY A 69 -29.29 4.01 8.72
N LEU A 70 -29.67 3.48 7.56
CA LEU A 70 -29.68 4.20 6.28
C LEU A 70 -30.89 5.14 6.14
N ASP A 71 -31.87 5.00 7.05
CA ASP A 71 -33.06 5.83 7.23
C ASP A 71 -32.78 7.12 8.02
N GLN A 72 -31.63 7.20 8.70
CA GLN A 72 -31.25 8.36 9.51
C GLN A 72 -30.79 9.55 8.65
N PRO A 73 -30.84 10.80 9.15
CA PRO A 73 -30.24 11.93 8.46
C PRO A 73 -28.77 11.68 8.08
N LEU A 74 -28.35 12.13 6.90
CA LEU A 74 -27.02 11.83 6.33
C LEU A 74 -25.86 12.13 7.30
N TRP A 75 -25.94 13.23 8.04
CA TRP A 75 -24.92 13.60 9.02
C TRP A 75 -24.80 12.59 10.17
N GLN A 76 -25.88 11.95 10.59
CA GLN A 76 -25.87 10.89 11.60
C GLN A 76 -25.20 9.63 11.06
N GLN A 77 -25.49 9.29 9.80
CA GLN A 77 -24.85 8.15 9.13
C GLN A 77 -23.33 8.34 9.08
N VAL A 78 -22.88 9.51 8.58
CA VAL A 78 -21.44 9.84 8.53
C VAL A 78 -20.81 9.80 9.93
N ALA A 79 -21.42 10.46 10.92
CA ALA A 79 -20.90 10.50 12.28
C ALA A 79 -20.77 9.11 12.90
N LYS A 80 -21.77 8.25 12.69
CA LYS A 80 -21.77 6.85 13.15
C LYS A 80 -20.63 6.06 12.52
N TYR A 81 -20.43 6.17 11.21
CA TYR A 81 -19.33 5.47 10.51
C TYR A 81 -17.94 5.97 10.94
N VAL A 82 -17.76 7.28 11.11
CA VAL A 82 -16.50 7.83 11.63
C VAL A 82 -16.25 7.31 13.05
N TRP A 83 -17.23 7.41 13.95
CA TRP A 83 -17.12 6.95 15.33
C TRP A 83 -16.83 5.45 15.44
N HIS A 84 -17.57 4.63 14.70
CA HIS A 84 -17.38 3.19 14.63
C HIS A 84 -16.00 2.79 14.10
N SER A 85 -15.49 3.52 13.10
CA SER A 85 -14.15 3.26 12.56
C SER A 85 -13.06 3.59 13.59
N LEU A 86 -13.21 4.71 14.32
CA LEU A 86 -12.26 5.12 15.37
C LEU A 86 -12.29 4.20 16.61
N THR A 87 -13.42 3.55 16.88
CA THR A 87 -13.58 2.55 17.95
C THR A 87 -13.31 1.12 17.46
N PHE A 88 -12.86 0.95 16.20
CA PHE A 88 -12.58 -0.34 15.57
C PHE A 88 -13.78 -1.30 15.51
N ASN A 89 -15.00 -0.76 15.49
CA ASN A 89 -16.24 -1.51 15.36
C ASN A 89 -16.83 -1.35 13.95
N PHE A 90 -16.31 -2.11 12.99
CA PHE A 90 -16.72 -2.00 11.58
C PHE A 90 -18.08 -2.61 11.24
N GLY A 91 -18.68 -3.37 12.17
CA GLY A 91 -19.91 -4.12 11.90
C GLY A 91 -19.72 -5.27 10.91
N THR A 92 -20.75 -5.54 10.13
CA THR A 92 -20.81 -6.65 9.16
C THR A 92 -20.99 -6.12 7.74
N SER A 93 -20.48 -6.88 6.78
CA SER A 93 -20.68 -6.63 5.35
C SER A 93 -22.17 -6.81 5.01
N PHE A 94 -22.68 -5.98 4.10
CA PHE A 94 -24.01 -6.19 3.52
C PHE A 94 -24.10 -7.52 2.77
N ALA A 95 -23.04 -7.87 2.02
CA ALA A 95 -22.95 -9.12 1.25
C ALA A 95 -22.75 -10.35 2.15
N ASN A 96 -22.06 -10.21 3.28
CA ASN A 96 -21.86 -11.28 4.25
C ASN A 96 -22.20 -10.82 5.68
N PRO A 97 -23.49 -10.83 6.06
CA PRO A 97 -23.93 -10.41 7.38
C PRO A 97 -23.49 -11.34 8.53
N SER A 98 -23.05 -12.56 8.21
CA SER A 98 -22.72 -13.59 9.21
C SER A 98 -21.32 -13.46 9.79
N VAL A 99 -20.41 -12.79 9.07
CA VAL A 99 -19.00 -12.67 9.46
C VAL A 99 -18.65 -11.19 9.70
N PRO A 100 -18.24 -10.82 10.94
CA PRO A 100 -17.79 -9.45 11.23
C PRO A 100 -16.62 -9.04 10.34
N ILE A 101 -16.64 -7.79 9.85
CA ILE A 101 -15.57 -7.26 8.98
C ILE A 101 -14.22 -7.32 9.69
N MET A 102 -14.19 -7.02 11.00
CA MET A 102 -12.97 -7.13 11.81
C MET A 102 -12.32 -8.52 11.76
N GLN A 103 -13.12 -9.59 11.70
CA GLN A 103 -12.59 -10.95 11.59
C GLN A 103 -11.93 -11.17 10.22
N GLN A 104 -12.58 -10.71 9.15
CA GLN A 104 -12.02 -10.79 7.78
C GLN A 104 -10.71 -10.00 7.68
N LEU A 105 -10.66 -8.80 8.27
CA LEU A 105 -9.45 -7.97 8.33
C LEU A 105 -8.30 -8.66 9.06
N LYS A 106 -8.57 -9.30 10.21
CA LYS A 106 -7.53 -10.01 10.98
C LYS A 106 -6.91 -11.14 10.19
N SER A 107 -7.69 -11.83 9.36
CA SER A 107 -7.18 -12.90 8.49
C SER A 107 -6.39 -12.36 7.29
N ALA A 108 -6.83 -11.25 6.70
CA ALA A 108 -6.26 -10.69 5.48
C ALA A 108 -5.05 -9.77 5.71
N PHE A 109 -5.00 -9.05 6.83
CA PHE A 109 -3.95 -8.07 7.12
C PHE A 109 -2.52 -8.66 7.09
N PRO A 110 -2.23 -9.80 7.75
CA PRO A 110 -0.88 -10.37 7.76
C PRO A 110 -0.39 -10.73 6.36
N ILE A 111 -1.29 -11.15 5.49
CA ILE A 111 -1.01 -11.55 4.10
C ILE A 111 -0.49 -10.35 3.32
N SER A 112 -1.23 -9.25 3.32
CA SER A 112 -0.82 -8.01 2.65
C SER A 112 0.44 -7.40 3.27
N ALA A 113 0.61 -7.51 4.59
CA ALA A 113 1.82 -7.06 5.27
C ALA A 113 3.06 -7.81 4.79
N VAL A 114 2.97 -9.14 4.62
CA VAL A 114 4.06 -9.96 4.06
C VAL A 114 4.42 -9.51 2.64
N LEU A 115 3.43 -9.25 1.79
CA LEU A 115 3.67 -8.76 0.42
C LEU A 115 4.31 -7.36 0.38
N ALA A 116 3.81 -6.43 1.19
CA ALA A 116 4.33 -5.07 1.25
C ALA A 116 5.76 -5.05 1.83
N LEU A 117 6.00 -5.73 2.95
CA LEU A 117 7.33 -5.83 3.55
C LEU A 117 8.30 -6.59 2.65
N GLY A 118 7.86 -7.71 2.06
CA GLY A 118 8.67 -8.51 1.14
C GLY A 118 9.09 -7.72 -0.10
N SER A 119 8.18 -6.91 -0.67
CA SER A 119 8.51 -6.09 -1.85
C SER A 119 9.49 -4.98 -1.55
N VAL A 120 9.36 -4.29 -0.40
CA VAL A 120 10.33 -3.28 0.04
C VAL A 120 11.66 -3.90 0.39
N PHE A 121 11.66 -5.04 1.09
CA PHE A 121 12.88 -5.77 1.40
C PHE A 121 13.63 -6.17 0.12
N LEU A 122 12.93 -6.74 -0.86
CA LEU A 122 13.52 -7.10 -2.15
C LEU A 122 14.02 -5.86 -2.90
N ALA A 123 13.27 -4.75 -2.85
CA ALA A 123 13.67 -3.49 -3.46
C ALA A 123 14.94 -2.91 -2.87
N ILE A 124 15.13 -3.00 -1.55
CA ILE A 124 16.36 -2.60 -0.87
C ILE A 124 17.50 -3.54 -1.23
N LEU A 125 17.25 -4.85 -1.16
CA LEU A 125 18.23 -5.91 -1.40
C LEU A 125 18.84 -5.83 -2.80
N ILE A 126 18.03 -5.53 -3.81
CA ILE A 126 18.47 -5.41 -5.20
C ILE A 126 18.84 -3.96 -5.54
N GLY A 127 17.99 -3.00 -5.16
CA GLY A 127 18.11 -1.62 -5.58
C GLY A 127 19.39 -0.95 -5.10
N ILE A 128 19.79 -1.19 -3.84
CA ILE A 128 21.01 -0.60 -3.27
C ILE A 128 22.27 -1.12 -4.00
N PRO A 129 22.52 -2.44 -4.12
CA PRO A 129 23.67 -2.93 -4.88
C PRO A 129 23.73 -2.41 -6.31
N LEU A 130 22.61 -2.42 -7.04
CA LEU A 130 22.58 -1.88 -8.40
C LEU A 130 22.95 -0.40 -8.45
N GLY A 131 22.46 0.40 -7.49
CA GLY A 131 22.77 1.82 -7.39
C GLY A 131 24.25 2.08 -7.08
N VAL A 132 24.84 1.27 -6.18
CA VAL A 132 26.27 1.32 -5.87
C VAL A 132 27.10 0.97 -7.10
N VAL A 133 26.77 -0.10 -7.81
CA VAL A 133 27.47 -0.53 -9.03
C VAL A 133 27.38 0.56 -10.10
N ALA A 134 26.20 1.12 -10.36
CA ALA A 134 26.00 2.19 -11.33
C ALA A 134 26.81 3.45 -11.00
N ALA A 135 26.91 3.82 -9.72
CA ALA A 135 27.71 4.96 -9.27
C ALA A 135 29.22 4.73 -9.39
N LEU A 136 29.70 3.53 -9.05
CA LEU A 136 31.13 3.18 -9.17
C LEU A 136 31.58 3.02 -10.62
N LYS A 137 30.67 2.64 -11.52
CA LYS A 137 30.88 2.49 -12.95
C LYS A 137 30.30 3.66 -13.75
N ARG A 138 30.20 4.84 -13.14
CA ARG A 138 29.64 6.05 -13.77
C ARG A 138 30.27 6.32 -15.14
N HIS A 139 29.46 6.74 -16.11
CA HIS A 139 29.87 7.02 -17.50
C HIS A 139 30.33 5.79 -18.30
N THR A 140 29.97 4.58 -17.87
CA THR A 140 30.17 3.35 -18.65
C THR A 140 28.84 2.80 -19.14
N TRP A 141 28.89 1.83 -20.06
CA TRP A 141 27.69 1.14 -20.54
C TRP A 141 26.91 0.44 -19.42
N ILE A 142 27.58 0.00 -18.34
CA ILE A 142 26.94 -0.64 -17.18
C ILE A 142 26.05 0.37 -16.46
N ASP A 143 26.55 1.58 -16.23
CA ASP A 143 25.80 2.68 -15.64
C ASP A 143 24.57 3.03 -16.49
N SER A 144 24.75 3.18 -17.80
CA SER A 144 23.66 3.43 -18.73
C SER A 144 22.62 2.30 -18.72
N ALA A 145 23.05 1.04 -18.77
CA ALA A 145 22.14 -0.11 -18.74
C ALA A 145 21.33 -0.19 -17.43
N LEU A 146 21.99 -0.06 -16.28
CA LEU A 146 21.33 -0.09 -14.98
C LEU A 146 20.37 1.09 -14.78
N THR A 147 20.75 2.28 -15.26
CA THR A 147 19.88 3.47 -15.20
C THR A 147 18.66 3.30 -16.11
N THR A 148 18.84 2.80 -17.34
CA THR A 148 17.73 2.50 -18.26
C THR A 148 16.79 1.44 -17.69
N LEU A 149 17.33 0.35 -17.14
CA LEU A 149 16.53 -0.70 -16.50
C LEU A 149 15.75 -0.15 -15.30
N SER A 150 16.36 0.73 -14.51
CA SER A 150 15.71 1.38 -13.36
C SER A 150 14.57 2.32 -13.77
N VAL A 151 14.70 2.99 -14.92
CA VAL A 151 13.62 3.81 -15.50
C VAL A 151 12.51 2.91 -16.06
N ALA A 152 12.86 1.86 -16.80
CA ALA A 152 11.88 0.90 -17.33
C ALA A 152 11.06 0.23 -16.22
N GLY A 153 11.72 -0.24 -15.16
CA GLY A 153 11.04 -0.87 -14.01
C GLY A 153 10.05 0.06 -13.29
N GLN A 154 10.25 1.38 -13.37
CA GLN A 154 9.31 2.36 -12.82
C GLN A 154 8.21 2.78 -13.79
N ALA A 155 8.50 2.74 -15.08
CA ALA A 155 7.53 3.07 -16.10
C ALA A 155 6.40 2.02 -16.18
N ILE A 156 6.69 0.77 -15.81
CA ILE A 156 5.72 -0.32 -15.80
C ILE A 156 4.96 -0.32 -14.46
N PRO A 157 3.63 -0.12 -14.47
CA PRO A 157 2.83 -0.25 -13.25
C PRO A 157 2.91 -1.68 -12.69
N SER A 158 2.89 -1.82 -11.37
CA SER A 158 3.00 -3.11 -10.68
C SER A 158 1.92 -4.12 -11.09
N TYR A 159 0.68 -3.67 -11.31
CA TYR A 159 -0.41 -4.53 -11.79
C TYR A 159 -0.21 -4.99 -13.23
N VAL A 160 0.41 -4.18 -14.10
CA VAL A 160 0.75 -4.59 -15.47
C VAL A 160 1.83 -5.67 -15.41
N LEU A 161 2.86 -5.45 -14.59
CA LEU A 161 3.91 -6.45 -14.39
C LEU A 161 3.34 -7.74 -13.80
N ALA A 162 2.39 -7.66 -12.87
CA ALA A 162 1.69 -8.83 -12.33
C ALA A 162 0.98 -9.62 -13.43
N VAL A 163 0.21 -8.97 -14.30
CA VAL A 163 -0.45 -9.62 -15.45
C VAL A 163 0.57 -10.28 -16.39
N LEU A 164 1.67 -9.59 -16.69
CA LEU A 164 2.75 -10.14 -17.53
C LEU A 164 3.42 -11.36 -16.90
N LEU A 165 3.65 -11.34 -15.57
CA LEU A 165 4.21 -12.49 -14.85
C LEU A 165 3.23 -13.67 -14.82
N VAL A 166 1.94 -13.42 -14.62
CA VAL A 166 0.90 -14.47 -14.73
C VAL A 166 0.86 -15.05 -16.14
N LEU A 167 0.96 -14.24 -17.19
CA LEU A 167 1.01 -14.74 -18.57
C LEU A 167 2.27 -15.57 -18.82
N LEU A 168 3.43 -15.07 -18.38
CA LEU A 168 4.71 -15.73 -18.57
C LEU A 168 4.76 -17.09 -17.85
N PHE A 169 4.43 -17.14 -16.57
CA PHE A 169 4.54 -18.36 -15.76
C PHE A 169 3.28 -19.24 -15.77
N GLY A 170 2.14 -18.72 -16.24
CA GLY A 170 0.90 -19.46 -16.36
C GLY A 170 0.69 -20.06 -17.75
N VAL A 171 1.22 -19.43 -18.81
CA VAL A 171 0.99 -19.83 -20.21
C VAL A 171 2.29 -20.19 -20.93
N VAL A 172 3.30 -19.32 -20.88
CA VAL A 172 4.52 -19.51 -21.70
C VAL A 172 5.46 -20.55 -21.09
N VAL A 173 5.66 -20.51 -19.77
CA VAL A 173 6.56 -21.41 -19.04
C VAL A 173 5.84 -21.97 -17.80
N PRO A 174 4.81 -22.81 -17.99
CA PRO A 174 4.01 -23.33 -16.89
C PRO A 174 4.82 -24.25 -15.97
N GLY A 175 4.47 -24.24 -14.67
CA GLY A 175 4.98 -25.19 -13.67
C GLY A 175 6.24 -24.77 -12.91
N ILE A 176 6.84 -23.61 -13.22
CA ILE A 176 8.03 -23.11 -12.48
C ILE A 176 7.62 -22.40 -11.19
N LEU A 177 6.67 -21.47 -11.28
CA LEU A 177 6.16 -20.71 -10.15
C LEU A 177 4.62 -20.67 -10.19
N PRO A 178 3.95 -20.80 -9.04
CA PRO A 178 2.50 -20.68 -8.98
C PRO A 178 2.07 -19.25 -9.29
N VAL A 179 1.00 -19.11 -10.05
CA VAL A 179 0.44 -17.83 -10.52
C VAL A 179 -0.83 -17.42 -9.78
N ASN A 180 -1.32 -18.26 -8.86
CA ASN A 180 -2.47 -17.98 -8.02
C ASN A 180 -2.35 -18.70 -6.68
N GLY A 181 -3.11 -18.23 -5.68
CA GLY A 181 -3.22 -18.89 -4.38
C GLY A 181 -2.40 -18.21 -3.28
N TRP A 182 -2.44 -18.82 -2.09
CA TRP A 182 -1.73 -18.37 -0.90
C TRP A 182 -1.56 -19.50 0.11
N GLY A 183 -0.38 -19.57 0.75
CA GLY A 183 -0.05 -20.55 1.78
C GLY A 183 1.35 -21.14 1.64
N THR A 184 1.93 -21.09 0.45
CA THR A 184 3.29 -21.52 0.16
C THR A 184 4.20 -20.33 -0.16
N PHE A 185 5.51 -20.49 0.05
CA PHE A 185 6.49 -19.45 -0.29
C PHE A 185 6.46 -19.09 -1.78
N GLY A 186 6.26 -20.08 -2.65
CA GLY A 186 6.22 -19.90 -4.11
C GLY A 186 5.13 -18.93 -4.57
N GLU A 187 3.96 -18.97 -3.94
CA GLU A 187 2.81 -18.10 -4.27
C GLU A 187 3.07 -16.63 -3.93
N ALA A 188 4.00 -16.34 -3.02
CA ALA A 188 4.39 -14.97 -2.68
C ALA A 188 5.45 -14.38 -3.62
N VAL A 189 6.21 -15.21 -4.36
CA VAL A 189 7.38 -14.78 -5.14
C VAL A 189 7.00 -13.81 -6.26
N LEU A 190 6.10 -14.21 -7.16
CA LEU A 190 5.70 -13.38 -8.31
C LEU A 190 5.02 -12.07 -7.88
N PRO A 191 4.09 -12.06 -6.90
CA PRO A 191 3.54 -10.83 -6.35
C PRO A 191 4.60 -9.88 -5.78
N ILE A 192 5.56 -10.41 -5.00
CA ILE A 192 6.64 -9.61 -4.40
C ILE A 192 7.54 -9.01 -5.49
N ILE A 193 7.86 -9.78 -6.54
CA ILE A 193 8.63 -9.29 -7.69
C ILE A 193 7.86 -8.16 -8.38
N ALA A 194 6.58 -8.37 -8.68
CA ALA A 194 5.72 -7.37 -9.33
C ALA A 194 5.65 -6.05 -8.55
N LEU A 195 5.47 -6.15 -7.23
CA LEU A 195 5.40 -5.00 -6.33
C LEU A 195 6.76 -4.31 -6.15
N SER A 196 7.86 -5.05 -6.22
CA SER A 196 9.21 -4.53 -5.97
C SER A 196 9.81 -3.78 -7.17
N ALA A 197 9.41 -4.08 -8.40
CA ALA A 197 10.14 -3.64 -9.61
C ALA A 197 10.29 -2.11 -9.72
N GLY A 198 9.20 -1.36 -9.49
CA GLY A 198 9.25 0.11 -9.46
C GLY A 198 10.16 0.62 -8.34
N SER A 199 10.00 0.07 -7.14
CA SER A 199 10.77 0.41 -5.94
C SER A 199 12.27 0.13 -6.11
N VAL A 200 12.65 -0.99 -6.74
CA VAL A 200 14.04 -1.32 -7.11
C VAL A 200 14.62 -0.18 -7.93
N GLY A 201 13.92 0.23 -8.99
CA GLY A 201 14.38 1.32 -9.84
C GLY A 201 14.54 2.64 -9.07
N ILE A 202 13.58 2.98 -8.18
CA ILE A 202 13.62 4.22 -7.40
C ILE A 202 14.87 4.20 -6.51
N ILE A 203 15.04 3.13 -5.74
CA ILE A 203 16.16 2.96 -4.81
C ILE A 203 17.50 2.95 -5.56
N THR A 204 17.59 2.28 -6.71
CA THR A 204 18.81 2.27 -7.54
C THR A 204 19.21 3.67 -7.97
N ARG A 205 18.28 4.46 -8.51
CA ARG A 205 18.61 5.82 -8.95
C ARG A 205 18.97 6.76 -7.80
N TYR A 206 18.24 6.69 -6.69
CA TYR A 206 18.53 7.49 -5.51
C TYR A 206 19.88 7.12 -4.89
N MET A 207 20.15 5.83 -4.70
CA MET A 207 21.44 5.34 -4.21
C MET A 207 22.59 5.77 -5.12
N ARG A 208 22.41 5.66 -6.45
CA ARG A 208 23.40 6.08 -7.44
C ARG A 208 23.70 7.58 -7.32
N GLY A 209 22.67 8.43 -7.32
CA GLY A 209 22.82 9.88 -7.23
C GLY A 209 23.47 10.30 -5.91
N SER A 210 22.98 9.76 -4.80
CA SER A 210 23.52 10.04 -3.47
C SER A 210 24.97 9.59 -3.31
N LEU A 211 25.35 8.43 -3.87
CA LEU A 211 26.72 7.95 -3.76
C LEU A 211 27.68 8.80 -4.60
N ILE A 212 27.26 9.20 -5.79
CA ILE A 212 28.06 10.09 -6.64
C ILE A 212 28.32 11.41 -5.93
N GLU A 213 27.29 12.01 -5.31
CA GLU A 213 27.44 13.27 -4.60
C GLU A 213 28.29 13.10 -3.34
N GLY A 214 28.07 12.03 -2.57
CA GLY A 214 28.89 11.70 -1.39
C GLY A 214 30.37 11.50 -1.72
N LEU A 215 30.69 10.95 -2.89
CA LEU A 215 32.07 10.78 -3.36
C LEU A 215 32.76 12.10 -3.76
N ARG A 216 32.01 13.19 -3.98
CA ARG A 216 32.57 14.50 -4.33
C ARG A 216 32.91 15.38 -3.12
N GLN A 217 32.54 14.93 -1.93
CA GLN A 217 32.69 15.70 -0.69
C GLN A 217 34.15 15.77 -0.20
N ASP A 218 34.51 16.85 0.50
CA ASP A 218 35.90 17.10 0.93
C ASP A 218 36.42 16.08 1.95
N TYR A 219 35.53 15.48 2.76
CA TYR A 219 35.92 14.38 3.67
C TYR A 219 36.40 13.14 2.91
N VAL A 220 35.89 12.90 1.68
CA VAL A 220 36.35 11.81 0.82
C VAL A 220 37.73 12.10 0.27
N ARG A 221 37.95 13.31 -0.27
CA ARG A 221 39.27 13.76 -0.75
C ARG A 221 40.33 13.69 0.35
N THR A 222 39.96 14.10 1.56
CA THR A 222 40.84 14.03 2.73
C THR A 222 41.19 12.58 3.10
N ALA A 223 40.24 11.65 3.03
CA ALA A 223 40.49 10.24 3.30
C ALA A 223 41.39 9.61 2.23
N GLU A 224 41.21 9.96 0.96
CA GLU A 224 42.06 9.52 -0.15
C GLU A 224 43.48 10.07 -0.01
N ALA A 225 43.65 11.35 0.35
CA ALA A 225 44.95 11.96 0.63
C ALA A 225 45.69 11.29 1.80
N LYS A 226 44.97 10.71 2.76
CA LYS A 226 45.52 9.91 3.86
C LYS A 226 45.86 8.46 3.47
N GLY A 227 45.72 8.08 2.20
CA GLY A 227 46.03 6.74 1.70
C GLY A 227 44.97 5.68 2.01
N VAL A 228 43.75 6.08 2.39
CA VAL A 228 42.67 5.11 2.67
C VAL A 228 42.25 4.43 1.35
N PRO A 229 42.20 3.08 1.29
CA PRO A 229 41.86 2.38 0.06
C PRO A 229 40.43 2.71 -0.40
N ARG A 230 40.25 2.92 -1.71
CA ARG A 230 38.98 3.38 -2.32
C ARG A 230 37.76 2.55 -1.92
N ARG A 231 37.90 1.22 -1.78
CA ARG A 231 36.80 0.35 -1.30
C ARG A 231 36.35 0.71 0.13
N ARG A 232 37.29 1.05 1.02
CA ARG A 232 37.00 1.45 2.40
C ARG A 232 36.42 2.86 2.45
N VAL A 233 36.86 3.76 1.57
CA VAL A 233 36.26 5.10 1.39
C VAL A 233 34.78 4.96 0.98
N VAL A 234 34.50 4.15 -0.04
CA VAL A 234 33.13 3.91 -0.54
C VAL A 234 32.24 3.31 0.56
N VAL A 235 32.61 2.16 1.13
CA VAL A 235 31.75 1.43 2.07
C VAL A 235 31.58 2.17 3.40
N ARG A 236 32.65 2.78 3.93
CA ARG A 236 32.62 3.35 5.29
C ARG A 236 32.27 4.83 5.34
N HIS A 237 32.59 5.60 4.29
CA HIS A 237 32.43 7.07 4.30
C HIS A 237 31.30 7.51 3.36
N ALA A 238 31.28 7.05 2.11
CA ALA A 238 30.29 7.51 1.14
C ALA A 238 28.93 6.79 1.26
N MET A 239 28.93 5.47 1.46
CA MET A 239 27.71 4.68 1.58
C MET A 239 26.94 4.99 2.88
N ARG A 240 27.63 5.21 4.01
CA ARG A 240 26.94 5.50 5.28
C ARG A 240 26.05 6.74 5.18
N ASN A 241 26.58 7.83 4.59
CA ASN A 241 25.82 9.06 4.38
C ASN A 241 24.70 8.87 3.35
N SER A 242 24.94 8.06 2.32
CA SER A 242 23.94 7.75 1.29
C SER A 242 22.80 6.88 1.80
N LEU A 243 23.07 5.97 2.74
CA LEU A 243 22.06 5.13 3.38
C LEU A 243 21.12 5.97 4.26
N THR A 244 21.63 6.99 4.94
CA THR A 244 20.78 7.94 5.68
C THR A 244 19.83 8.67 4.74
N ALA A 245 20.31 9.11 3.58
CA ALA A 245 19.46 9.74 2.56
C ALA A 245 18.44 8.77 1.95
N LEU A 246 18.70 7.46 1.90
CA LEU A 246 17.74 6.48 1.39
C LEU A 246 16.52 6.29 2.30
N ILE A 247 16.63 6.57 3.59
CA ILE A 247 15.51 6.45 4.54
C ILE A 247 14.34 7.35 4.12
N THR A 248 14.63 8.54 3.59
CA THR A 248 13.60 9.50 3.14
C THR A 248 12.82 9.01 1.92
N VAL A 249 13.36 8.04 1.19
CA VAL A 249 12.77 7.48 -0.02
C VAL A 249 12.10 6.14 0.24
N ILE A 250 12.72 5.29 1.07
CA ILE A 250 12.18 3.97 1.45
C ILE A 250 10.81 4.12 2.10
N GLY A 251 10.63 5.13 2.94
CA GLY A 251 9.38 5.37 3.65
C GLY A 251 8.17 5.56 2.74
N PRO A 252 8.16 6.61 1.89
CA PRO A 252 7.12 6.80 0.88
C PRO A 252 6.96 5.58 -0.05
N THR A 253 8.06 4.93 -0.41
CA THR A 253 8.04 3.73 -1.26
C THR A 253 7.26 2.58 -0.61
N PHE A 254 7.39 2.39 0.70
CA PHE A 254 6.56 1.42 1.42
C PHE A 254 5.08 1.79 1.35
N ALA A 255 4.73 3.05 1.60
CA ALA A 255 3.33 3.49 1.55
C ALA A 255 2.71 3.23 0.16
N PHE A 256 3.45 3.50 -0.92
CA PHE A 256 3.04 3.15 -2.28
C PHE A 256 2.95 1.64 -2.52
N ALA A 257 3.85 0.85 -1.93
CA ALA A 257 3.81 -0.61 -2.03
C ALA A 257 2.52 -1.18 -1.40
N VAL A 258 2.10 -0.66 -0.24
CA VAL A 258 0.84 -1.07 0.41
C VAL A 258 -0.37 -0.81 -0.49
N VAL A 259 -0.47 0.38 -1.07
CA VAL A 259 -1.58 0.71 -1.99
C VAL A 259 -1.55 -0.20 -3.23
N SER A 260 -0.35 -0.53 -3.70
CA SER A 260 -0.16 -1.38 -4.87
C SER A 260 -0.53 -2.84 -4.63
N THR A 261 -0.53 -3.33 -3.38
CA THR A 261 -0.92 -4.72 -3.12
C THR A 261 -2.37 -4.98 -3.49
N VAL A 262 -3.23 -3.95 -3.48
CA VAL A 262 -4.67 -4.08 -3.79
C VAL A 262 -4.91 -4.77 -5.13
N TRP A 263 -4.26 -4.27 -6.18
CA TRP A 263 -4.43 -4.78 -7.53
C TRP A 263 -3.67 -6.08 -7.75
N VAL A 264 -2.46 -6.18 -7.20
CA VAL A 264 -1.62 -7.37 -7.35
C VAL A 264 -2.27 -8.58 -6.67
N GLU A 265 -2.84 -8.41 -5.47
CA GLU A 265 -3.55 -9.49 -4.76
C GLU A 265 -4.78 -9.97 -5.54
N GLN A 266 -5.51 -9.08 -6.23
CA GLN A 266 -6.63 -9.49 -7.07
C GLN A 266 -6.17 -10.30 -8.28
N ILE A 267 -5.08 -9.90 -8.93
CA ILE A 267 -4.55 -10.61 -10.11
C ILE A 267 -4.06 -12.01 -9.76
N PHE A 268 -3.39 -12.17 -8.63
CA PHE A 268 -2.88 -13.45 -8.13
C PHE A 268 -3.90 -14.21 -7.26
N SER A 269 -5.14 -13.74 -7.13
CA SER A 269 -6.18 -14.33 -6.27
C SER A 269 -5.74 -14.58 -4.82
N ILE A 270 -4.94 -13.68 -4.27
CA ILE A 270 -4.43 -13.74 -2.89
C ILE A 270 -5.51 -13.23 -1.95
N PRO A 271 -5.87 -13.95 -0.86
CA PRO A 271 -6.92 -13.56 0.08
C PRO A 271 -6.44 -12.49 1.08
N GLY A 272 -5.72 -11.47 0.59
CA GLY A 272 -5.25 -10.35 1.40
C GLY A 272 -6.27 -9.20 1.47
N MET A 273 -5.84 -8.11 2.08
CA MET A 273 -6.63 -6.88 2.25
C MET A 273 -7.12 -6.36 0.90
N GLY A 274 -6.26 -6.35 -0.10
CA GLY A 274 -6.55 -5.91 -1.45
C GLY A 274 -7.73 -6.60 -2.11
N ASN A 275 -7.83 -7.92 -1.89
CA ASN A 275 -8.93 -8.72 -2.41
C ASN A 275 -10.25 -8.41 -1.68
N LEU A 276 -10.23 -8.33 -0.34
CA LEU A 276 -11.39 -7.93 0.45
C LEU A 276 -11.92 -6.55 0.03
N MET A 277 -11.01 -5.62 -0.21
CA MET A 277 -11.33 -4.25 -0.58
C MET A 277 -11.82 -4.14 -2.02
N GLY A 278 -11.26 -4.94 -2.93
CA GLY A 278 -11.68 -5.02 -4.33
C GLY A 278 -13.13 -5.48 -4.50
N ALA A 279 -13.59 -6.38 -3.63
CA ALA A 279 -14.96 -6.90 -3.67
C ALA A 279 -16.02 -5.89 -3.17
N ALA A 280 -15.62 -4.91 -2.35
CA ALA A 280 -16.54 -4.03 -1.64
C ALA A 280 -17.23 -2.98 -2.53
N PHE A 281 -16.44 -2.32 -3.39
CA PHE A 281 -16.94 -1.21 -4.20
C PHE A 281 -17.90 -1.63 -5.31
N PRO A 282 -17.63 -2.70 -6.10
CA PRO A 282 -18.55 -3.14 -7.15
C PRO A 282 -19.90 -3.61 -6.60
N THR A 283 -19.92 -4.14 -5.37
CA THR A 283 -21.13 -4.64 -4.72
C THR A 283 -21.91 -3.55 -3.98
N LYS A 284 -21.38 -2.32 -3.90
CA LYS A 284 -21.98 -1.20 -3.13
C LYS A 284 -22.19 -1.56 -1.65
N ASP A 285 -21.31 -2.39 -1.10
CA ASP A 285 -21.31 -2.75 0.32
C ASP A 285 -20.72 -1.60 1.15
N VAL A 286 -21.58 -0.69 1.62
CA VAL A 286 -21.15 0.54 2.30
C VAL A 286 -20.26 0.26 3.52
N PRO A 287 -20.62 -0.62 4.48
CA PRO A 287 -19.75 -0.96 5.61
C PRO A 287 -18.38 -1.45 5.17
N LEU A 288 -18.32 -2.38 4.21
CA LEU A 288 -17.06 -2.95 3.77
C LEU A 288 -16.23 -1.92 3.00
N SER A 289 -16.83 -1.09 2.16
CA SER A 289 -16.14 -0.05 1.39
C SER A 289 -15.59 1.08 2.29
N ILE A 290 -16.34 1.54 3.28
CA ILE A 290 -15.86 2.57 4.21
C ILE A 290 -14.73 2.02 5.09
N THR A 291 -14.88 0.78 5.57
CA THR A 291 -13.82 0.10 6.30
C THR A 291 -12.58 -0.09 5.43
N SER A 292 -12.77 -0.42 4.17
CA SER A 292 -11.71 -0.52 3.17
C SER A 292 -10.93 0.81 3.08
N VAL A 293 -11.62 1.92 2.85
CA VAL A 293 -10.98 3.25 2.82
C VAL A 293 -10.27 3.57 4.13
N TYR A 294 -10.87 3.25 5.29
CA TYR A 294 -10.25 3.44 6.60
C TYR A 294 -8.92 2.69 6.70
N ILE A 295 -8.88 1.40 6.37
CA ILE A 295 -7.67 0.60 6.55
C ILE A 295 -6.56 1.04 5.60
N LEU A 296 -6.85 1.33 4.33
CA LEU A 296 -5.82 1.87 3.42
C LEU A 296 -5.28 3.22 3.92
N SER A 297 -6.17 4.11 4.36
CA SER A 297 -5.77 5.40 4.91
C SER A 297 -4.91 5.24 6.16
N LEU A 298 -5.30 4.33 7.06
CA LEU A 298 -4.57 4.01 8.27
C LEU A 298 -3.20 3.40 7.97
N MET A 299 -3.10 2.50 7.00
CA MET A 299 -1.82 1.89 6.62
C MET A 299 -0.87 2.93 6.01
N VAL A 300 -1.35 3.76 5.09
CA VAL A 300 -0.54 4.81 4.45
C VAL A 300 -0.09 5.86 5.46
N MET A 301 -1.04 6.41 6.22
CA MET A 301 -0.72 7.44 7.22
C MET A 301 0.09 6.88 8.39
N GLY A 302 -0.23 5.67 8.84
CA GLY A 302 0.52 4.95 9.86
C GLY A 302 1.96 4.71 9.43
N MET A 303 2.19 4.29 8.18
CA MET A 303 3.56 4.18 7.66
C MET A 303 4.25 5.55 7.60
N ASN A 304 3.57 6.61 7.15
CA ASN A 304 4.17 7.94 7.15
C ASN A 304 4.61 8.35 8.57
N VAL A 305 3.83 8.06 9.60
CA VAL A 305 4.22 8.28 11.00
C VAL A 305 5.44 7.44 11.39
N VAL A 306 5.51 6.17 10.97
CA VAL A 306 6.69 5.31 11.21
C VAL A 306 7.93 5.93 10.55
N VAL A 307 7.81 6.40 9.31
CA VAL A 307 8.89 7.02 8.54
C VAL A 307 9.34 8.32 9.19
N ASP A 308 8.40 9.16 9.61
CA ASP A 308 8.67 10.39 10.35
C ASP A 308 9.46 10.12 11.64
N VAL A 309 9.09 9.06 12.37
CA VAL A 309 9.79 8.63 13.59
C VAL A 309 11.19 8.09 13.28
N LEU A 310 11.33 7.26 12.24
CA LEU A 310 12.63 6.74 11.80
C LEU A 310 13.54 7.89 11.35
N TYR A 311 13.01 8.82 10.56
CA TYR A 311 13.76 9.98 10.09
C TYR A 311 14.30 10.81 11.26
N ARG A 312 13.49 11.06 12.29
CA ARG A 312 13.93 11.74 13.51
C ARG A 312 14.97 10.95 14.31
N ALA A 313 14.87 9.62 14.35
CA ALA A 313 15.82 8.77 15.08
C ALA A 313 17.19 8.74 14.41
N PHE A 314 17.24 8.81 13.08
CA PHE A 314 18.47 8.70 12.29
C PHE A 314 19.07 10.05 11.88
N ASP A 315 18.28 11.11 11.79
CA ASP A 315 18.75 12.47 11.49
C ASP A 315 18.40 13.46 12.63
N PRO A 316 19.36 13.72 13.54
CA PRO A 316 19.15 14.67 14.64
C PRO A 316 19.03 16.13 14.17
N ARG A 317 19.26 16.44 12.88
CA ARG A 317 19.17 17.80 12.31
C ARG A 317 17.74 18.21 11.96
N VAL A 318 16.80 17.28 11.95
CA VAL A 318 15.36 17.49 11.63
C VAL A 318 14.60 18.08 12.84
N ALA A 319 15.32 18.51 13.88
CA ALA A 319 14.68 19.08 15.04
C ALA A 319 14.19 20.51 14.74
N LEU A 320 12.85 20.67 14.77
CA LEU A 320 12.07 21.89 15.03
C LEU A 320 11.41 22.57 13.81
N GLU A 321 10.29 21.99 13.34
CA GLU A 321 9.09 22.73 12.91
C GLU A 321 7.80 22.07 13.46
#